data_AF-A0A425XW56-F1
#
_entry.id   AF-A0A425XW56-F1
#
_cell.length_a   1.000
_cell.length_b   1.000
_cell.length_c   1.000
_cell.angle_alpha   90.00
_cell.angle_beta   90.00
_cell.angle_gamma   90.00
#
_symmetry.space_group_name_H-M   'P 1'
#
loop_
_entity.id
_entity.type
_entity.pdbx_description
1 polymer ?
#
loop_
_entity_poly.entity_id
_entity_poly.type
_entity_poly.pdbx_seq_one_letter_code
_entity_poly.pdbx_strand_id
1 'polypeptide(L)'
;SINEDAALLLSNYAIVGNSISSIVKESPNVLRLHFESPFQDGEIQKLTMNNLTDECGNSQEISVDFMWHDIHEYDLVINEIFADETPVVGLPEYEFIEIYNASDYPINIKDYKLKVGSTEKILSDFEIQSHEYLILCSNAAVELY
;
A
#
# COMPACT_ATOMS: atom_id res chain seq x y z
N SER A 1 13.36 0.60 -24.64
CA SER A 1 13.10 -0.32 -23.53
C SER A 1 14.41 -0.61 -22.81
N ILE A 2 14.37 -0.93 -21.51
CA ILE A 2 15.58 -1.38 -20.79
C ILE A 2 16.00 -2.75 -21.35
N ASN A 3 17.30 -2.96 -21.50
CA ASN A 3 17.86 -4.24 -21.89
C ASN A 3 17.60 -5.28 -20.79
N GLU A 4 17.04 -6.43 -21.17
CA GLU A 4 16.61 -7.45 -20.22
C GLU A 4 17.78 -8.09 -19.45
N ASP A 5 18.89 -8.36 -20.12
CA ASP A 5 20.07 -8.94 -19.46
C ASP A 5 20.61 -7.97 -18.39
N ALA A 6 20.68 -6.67 -18.71
CA ALA A 6 21.05 -5.64 -17.75
C ALA A 6 20.06 -5.57 -16.57
N ALA A 7 18.77 -5.73 -16.82
CA ALA A 7 17.74 -5.67 -15.79
C ALA A 7 17.73 -6.90 -14.85
N LEU A 8 18.27 -8.04 -15.30
CA LEU A 8 18.35 -9.27 -14.50
C LEU A 8 19.69 -9.47 -13.78
N LEU A 9 20.64 -8.55 -13.96
CA LEU A 9 21.93 -8.58 -13.26
C LEU A 9 21.83 -7.97 -11.86
N LEU A 10 21.99 -8.80 -10.82
CA LEU A 10 21.99 -8.36 -9.42
C LEU A 10 22.98 -7.22 -9.14
N SER A 11 24.14 -7.23 -9.80
CA SER A 11 25.17 -6.19 -9.63
C SER A 11 24.74 -4.79 -10.07
N ASN A 12 23.63 -4.69 -10.81
CA ASN A 12 23.06 -3.41 -11.23
C ASN A 12 22.14 -2.79 -10.17
N TYR A 13 21.98 -3.45 -9.02
CA TYR A 13 21.13 -2.99 -7.93
C TYR A 13 21.93 -2.98 -6.63
N ALA A 14 21.76 -1.93 -5.84
CA ALA A 14 22.39 -1.78 -4.54
C ALA A 14 21.38 -1.23 -3.55
N ILE A 15 21.38 -1.77 -2.33
CA ILE A 15 20.54 -1.30 -1.23
C ILE A 15 21.39 -1.19 0.04
N VAL A 16 21.20 -0.12 0.80
CA VAL A 16 21.95 0.10 2.04
C VAL A 16 21.40 -0.83 3.12
N GLY A 17 22.27 -1.58 3.81
CA GLY A 17 21.89 -2.40 4.96
C GLY A 17 21.20 -3.73 4.61
N ASN A 18 21.06 -4.09 3.33
CA ASN A 18 20.51 -5.36 2.88
C ASN A 18 21.21 -5.81 1.57
N SER A 19 20.82 -6.97 1.05
CA SER A 19 21.28 -7.52 -0.22
C SER A 19 20.10 -8.07 -1.02
N ILE A 20 20.21 -8.10 -2.34
CA ILE A 20 19.20 -8.72 -3.21
C ILE A 20 19.63 -10.16 -3.48
N SER A 21 18.79 -11.13 -3.12
CA SER A 21 19.03 -12.56 -3.27
C SER A 21 18.68 -13.07 -4.66
N SER A 22 17.65 -12.52 -5.30
CA SER A 22 17.26 -12.86 -6.68
C SER A 22 16.40 -11.78 -7.32
N ILE A 23 16.37 -11.77 -8.66
CA ILE A 23 15.49 -10.94 -9.48
C ILE A 23 14.67 -11.87 -10.37
N VAL A 24 13.35 -11.69 -10.39
CA VAL A 24 12.42 -12.47 -11.19
C VAL A 24 11.64 -11.54 -12.10
N LYS A 25 11.53 -11.88 -13.39
CA LYS A 25 10.64 -11.16 -14.31
C LYS A 25 9.21 -11.65 -14.15
N GLU A 26 8.32 -10.77 -13.71
CA GLU A 26 6.89 -11.08 -13.54
C GLU A 26 6.10 -10.78 -14.83
N SER A 27 6.47 -9.72 -15.53
CA SER A 27 5.88 -9.32 -16.82
C SER A 27 6.87 -8.49 -17.64
N PRO A 28 6.58 -8.10 -18.90
CA PRO A 28 7.53 -7.35 -19.74
C PRO A 28 8.13 -6.09 -19.11
N ASN A 29 7.38 -5.41 -18.23
CA ASN A 29 7.80 -4.17 -17.59
C ASN A 29 7.83 -4.25 -16.06
N VAL A 30 7.80 -5.47 -15.49
CA VAL A 30 7.75 -5.66 -14.03
C VAL A 30 8.78 -6.71 -13.62
N LEU A 31 9.67 -6.29 -12.73
CA LEU A 31 10.62 -7.16 -12.04
C LEU A 31 10.25 -7.23 -10.56
N ARG A 32 10.40 -8.42 -9.98
CA ARG A 32 10.32 -8.68 -8.54
C ARG A 32 11.72 -8.90 -8.01
N LEU A 33 12.10 -8.07 -7.05
CA LEU A 33 13.36 -8.20 -6.32
C LEU A 33 13.07 -8.96 -5.02
N HIS A 34 13.87 -9.97 -4.72
CA HIS A 34 13.87 -10.66 -3.44
C HIS A 34 15.08 -10.23 -2.64
N PHE A 35 14.89 -9.89 -1.36
CA PHE A 35 15.97 -9.45 -0.48
C PHE A 35 16.43 -10.60 0.43
N GLU A 36 17.66 -10.53 0.94
CA GLU A 36 18.23 -11.57 1.82
C GLU A 36 17.66 -11.49 3.24
N SER A 37 17.40 -10.28 3.74
CA SER A 37 16.86 -10.04 5.07
C SER A 37 15.53 -9.28 5.02
N PRO A 38 14.62 -9.49 5.98
CA PRO A 38 13.45 -8.64 6.13
C PRO A 38 13.87 -7.20 6.45
N PHE A 39 13.03 -6.24 6.07
CA PHE A 39 13.24 -4.83 6.39
C PHE A 39 12.78 -4.54 7.82
N GLN A 40 13.46 -3.60 8.47
CA GLN A 40 12.99 -3.06 9.74
C GLN A 40 11.81 -2.15 9.48
N ASP A 41 10.83 -2.21 10.38
CA ASP A 41 9.68 -1.32 10.38
C ASP A 41 10.13 0.13 10.54
N GLY A 42 9.57 1.03 9.72
CA GLY A 42 9.79 2.47 9.87
C GLY A 42 11.15 2.98 9.38
N GLU A 43 12.00 2.13 8.80
CA GLU A 43 13.31 2.55 8.29
C GLU A 43 13.28 2.82 6.78
N ILE A 44 13.57 4.07 6.38
CA ILE A 44 13.73 4.44 4.97
C ILE A 44 14.90 3.65 4.37
N GLN A 45 14.58 2.89 3.32
CA GLN A 45 15.51 2.16 2.47
C GLN A 45 15.75 2.93 1.18
N LYS A 46 16.99 2.88 0.68
CA LYS A 46 17.36 3.47 -0.60
C LYS A 46 17.83 2.39 -1.56
N LEU A 47 17.02 2.11 -2.57
CA LEU A 47 17.40 1.25 -3.69
C LEU A 47 18.05 2.10 -4.77
N THR A 48 19.28 1.77 -5.13
CA THR A 48 20.01 2.39 -6.24
C THR A 48 20.15 1.39 -7.38
N MET A 49 19.74 1.81 -8.56
CA MET A 49 19.87 1.07 -9.80
C MET A 49 20.93 1.75 -10.65
N ASN A 50 21.94 0.99 -11.01
CA ASN A 50 23.09 1.45 -11.76
C ASN A 50 23.32 0.55 -12.97
N ASN A 51 23.76 1.13 -14.08
CA ASN A 51 24.03 0.39 -15.32
C ASN A 51 22.81 -0.34 -15.90
N LEU A 52 21.59 0.11 -15.60
CA LEU A 52 20.40 -0.28 -16.35
C LEU A 52 20.46 0.39 -17.74
N THR A 53 21.05 -0.30 -18.70
CA THR A 53 21.19 0.19 -20.07
C THR A 53 19.90 -0.04 -20.85
N ASP A 54 19.52 0.91 -21.70
CA ASP A 54 18.53 0.65 -22.75
C ASP A 54 19.12 -0.19 -23.90
N GLU A 55 18.28 -0.57 -24.87
CA GLU A 55 18.70 -1.30 -26.09
C GLU A 55 19.72 -0.52 -26.94
N CYS A 56 19.87 0.78 -26.71
CA CYS A 56 20.83 1.65 -27.39
C CYS A 56 22.13 1.85 -26.58
N GLY A 57 22.24 1.24 -25.38
CA GLY A 57 23.40 1.33 -24.49
C GLY A 57 23.44 2.56 -23.58
N ASN A 58 22.38 3.38 -23.53
CA ASN A 58 22.31 4.52 -22.62
C ASN A 58 21.99 4.03 -21.21
N SER A 59 22.70 4.55 -20.19
CA SER A 59 22.41 4.26 -18.78
C SER A 59 22.35 5.53 -17.94
N GLN A 60 21.57 5.47 -16.86
CA GLN A 60 21.49 6.50 -15.84
C GLN A 60 21.40 5.84 -14.46
N GLU A 61 22.02 6.44 -13.45
CA GLU A 61 21.79 6.06 -12.05
C GLU A 61 20.41 6.53 -11.61
N ILE A 62 19.62 5.63 -11.04
CA ILE A 62 18.29 5.90 -10.52
C ILE A 62 18.26 5.46 -9.06
N SER A 63 17.85 6.35 -8.16
CA SER A 63 17.61 6.00 -6.75
C SER A 63 16.15 6.18 -6.41
N VAL A 64 15.60 5.20 -5.68
CA VAL A 64 14.23 5.20 -5.17
C VAL A 64 14.28 4.96 -3.66
N ASP A 65 13.62 5.83 -2.92
CA ASP A 65 13.43 5.68 -1.48
C ASP A 65 12.10 4.96 -1.24
N PHE A 66 12.10 3.99 -0.33
CA PHE A 66 10.89 3.28 0.08
C PHE A 66 10.99 2.94 1.57
N MET A 67 9.86 2.62 2.19
CA MET A 67 9.81 2.20 3.59
C MET A 67 8.96 0.95 3.70
N TRP A 68 9.39 0.01 4.53
CA TRP A 68 8.56 -1.12 4.94
C TRP A 68 7.91 -0.79 6.27
N HIS A 69 6.65 -1.16 6.42
CA HIS A 69 5.93 -1.01 7.66
C HIS A 69 5.18 -2.27 8.04
N ASP A 70 5.27 -2.64 9.31
CA ASP A 70 4.33 -3.56 9.91
C ASP A 70 3.06 -2.78 10.32
N ILE A 71 1.91 -3.44 10.28
CA ILE A 71 0.68 -2.84 10.81
C ILE A 71 0.68 -3.04 12.33
N HIS A 72 0.51 -1.93 13.04
CA HIS A 72 0.46 -1.89 14.50
C HIS A 72 -0.98 -1.74 15.01
N GLU A 73 -1.16 -2.07 16.30
CA GLU A 73 -2.39 -1.70 16.99
C GLU A 73 -2.57 -0.18 16.93
N TYR A 74 -3.80 0.25 16.66
CA TYR A 74 -4.20 1.67 16.55
C TYR A 74 -3.74 2.41 15.28
N ASP A 75 -3.10 1.73 14.32
CA ASP A 75 -2.83 2.32 13.00
C ASP A 75 -4.13 2.68 12.26
N LEU A 76 -5.10 1.76 12.28
CA LEU A 76 -6.44 2.01 11.77
C LEU A 76 -7.40 2.15 12.94
N VAL A 77 -8.04 3.31 13.04
CA VAL A 77 -8.97 3.66 14.10
C VAL A 77 -10.36 3.81 13.50
N ILE A 78 -11.37 3.17 14.09
CA ILE A 78 -12.76 3.56 13.82
C ILE A 78 -12.97 4.92 14.49
N ASN A 79 -12.97 5.98 13.70
CA ASN A 79 -13.05 7.35 14.20
C ASN A 79 -14.50 7.74 14.52
N GLU A 80 -15.42 7.36 13.64
CA GLU A 80 -16.85 7.64 13.81
C GLU A 80 -17.70 6.42 13.40
N ILE A 81 -18.80 6.22 14.12
CA ILE A 81 -19.89 5.33 13.72
C ILE A 81 -21.15 6.19 13.71
N PHE A 82 -21.67 6.44 12.52
CA PHE A 82 -22.94 7.11 12.35
C PHE A 82 -24.03 6.05 12.21
N ALA A 83 -24.73 5.78 13.30
CA ALA A 83 -25.84 4.85 13.33
C ALA A 83 -27.16 5.62 13.10
N ASP A 84 -28.01 5.11 12.21
CA ASP A 84 -29.35 5.67 12.01
C ASP A 84 -30.22 5.31 13.22
N GLU A 85 -30.54 6.30 14.04
CA GLU A 85 -31.39 6.10 15.21
C GLU A 85 -32.86 5.98 14.78
N THR A 86 -33.52 4.90 15.21
CA THR A 86 -34.96 4.76 15.01
C THR A 86 -35.76 5.45 16.12
N PRO A 87 -36.79 6.27 15.80
CA PRO A 87 -37.33 6.53 14.46
C PRO A 87 -36.61 7.66 13.71
N VAL A 88 -36.44 7.47 12.40
CA VAL A 88 -35.83 8.45 11.49
C VAL A 88 -36.62 9.77 11.50
N VAL A 89 -36.03 10.87 11.97
CA VAL A 89 -36.62 12.21 11.91
C VAL A 89 -35.81 13.10 10.96
N GLY A 90 -36.28 13.26 9.72
CA GLY A 90 -35.92 14.39 8.87
C GLY A 90 -35.07 14.09 7.62
N LEU A 91 -34.13 13.14 7.66
CA LEU A 91 -33.27 12.80 6.50
C LEU A 91 -32.97 11.29 6.46
N PRO A 92 -32.79 10.68 5.28
CA PRO A 92 -32.07 9.42 5.19
C PRO A 92 -30.58 9.73 5.29
N GLU A 93 -30.05 9.87 6.51
CA GLU A 93 -28.60 9.85 6.67
C GLU A 93 -28.19 8.38 6.72
N TYR A 94 -27.56 7.94 5.63
CA TYR A 94 -27.13 6.56 5.51
C TYR A 94 -26.10 6.25 6.61
N GLU A 95 -26.21 5.07 7.19
CA GLU A 95 -25.21 4.60 8.15
C GLU A 95 -23.82 4.58 7.49
N PHE A 96 -22.82 5.07 8.23
CA PHE A 96 -21.43 4.96 7.83
C PHE A 96 -20.52 4.65 9.01
N ILE A 97 -19.37 4.08 8.67
CA ILE A 97 -18.24 3.91 9.57
C ILE A 97 -17.08 4.69 8.95
N GLU A 98 -16.52 5.62 9.71
CA GLU A 98 -15.31 6.33 9.32
C GLU A 98 -14.09 5.64 9.91
N ILE A 99 -13.14 5.28 9.05
CA ILE A 99 -11.85 4.73 9.43
C ILE A 99 -10.80 5.80 9.22
N TYR A 100 -10.02 6.09 10.25
CA TYR A 100 -8.87 6.99 10.20
C TYR A 100 -7.57 6.18 10.17
N ASN A 101 -6.67 6.51 9.25
CA ASN A 101 -5.30 6.03 9.28
C ASN A 101 -4.45 6.96 10.17
N ALA A 102 -4.17 6.52 11.39
CA ALA A 102 -3.39 7.27 12.36
C ALA A 102 -1.87 7.16 12.15
N SER A 103 -1.40 6.30 11.25
CA SER A 103 0.03 6.08 11.04
C SER A 103 0.65 7.11 10.10
N ASP A 104 1.98 7.17 10.12
CA ASP A 104 2.80 8.02 9.23
C ASP A 104 2.98 7.40 7.82
N TYR A 105 2.25 6.34 7.50
CA TYR A 105 2.38 5.58 6.24
C TYR A 105 1.03 5.19 5.63
N PRO A 106 0.94 5.01 4.30
CA PRO A 106 -0.27 4.51 3.67
C PRO A 106 -0.55 3.06 4.07
N ILE A 107 -1.83 2.72 4.23
CA ILE A 107 -2.28 1.37 4.55
C ILE A 107 -3.26 0.88 3.48
N ASN A 108 -2.88 -0.19 2.80
CA ASN A 108 -3.77 -0.88 1.88
C ASN A 108 -4.66 -1.86 2.65
N ILE A 109 -5.98 -1.66 2.56
CA ILE A 109 -6.99 -2.41 3.31
C ILE A 109 -7.57 -3.60 2.51
N LYS A 110 -6.94 -3.97 1.40
CA LYS A 110 -7.34 -5.15 0.63
C LYS A 110 -7.35 -6.37 1.53
N ASP A 111 -8.41 -7.16 1.43
CA ASP A 111 -8.62 -8.39 2.20
C ASP A 111 -8.80 -8.19 3.72
N TYR A 112 -8.79 -6.94 4.21
CA TYR A 112 -9.21 -6.64 5.59
C TYR A 112 -10.68 -7.00 5.77
N LYS A 113 -11.03 -7.34 7.02
CA LYS A 113 -12.36 -7.78 7.39
C LYS A 113 -12.99 -6.79 8.36
N LEU A 114 -14.05 -6.13 7.91
CA LEU A 114 -14.95 -5.42 8.81
C LEU A 114 -15.94 -6.42 9.40
N LYS A 115 -15.98 -6.52 10.73
CA LYS A 115 -16.91 -7.39 11.44
C LYS A 115 -17.84 -6.57 12.33
N VAL A 116 -19.15 -6.69 12.09
CA VAL A 116 -20.21 -6.06 12.87
C VAL A 116 -21.12 -7.17 13.40
N GLY A 117 -21.01 -7.47 14.70
CA GLY A 117 -21.72 -8.60 15.31
C GLY A 117 -21.34 -9.94 14.65
N SER A 118 -22.32 -10.61 14.03
CA SER A 118 -22.14 -11.86 13.29
C SER A 118 -21.88 -11.68 11.79
N THR A 119 -21.98 -10.45 11.27
CA THR A 119 -21.74 -10.14 9.86
C THR A 119 -20.28 -9.76 9.65
N GLU A 120 -19.68 -10.31 8.59
CA GLU A 120 -18.32 -9.99 8.16
C GLU A 120 -18.35 -9.55 6.69
N LYS A 121 -17.58 -8.50 6.38
CA LYS A 121 -17.37 -8.01 5.01
C LYS A 121 -15.88 -7.92 4.74
N ILE A 122 -15.45 -8.52 3.64
CA ILE A 122 -14.09 -8.34 3.11
C ILE A 122 -14.08 -7.02 2.33
N LEU A 123 -13.12 -6.16 2.64
CA LEU A 123 -12.94 -4.87 1.99
C LEU A 123 -12.19 -5.04 0.66
N SER A 124 -12.56 -4.20 -0.30
CA SER A 124 -11.93 -4.15 -1.62
C SER A 124 -10.55 -3.49 -1.54
N ASP A 125 -9.78 -3.61 -2.61
CA ASP A 125 -8.49 -2.95 -2.77
C ASP A 125 -8.65 -1.42 -2.69
N PHE A 126 -8.12 -0.84 -1.63
CA PHE A 126 -8.11 0.60 -1.39
C PHE A 126 -6.94 0.94 -0.46
N GLU A 127 -6.31 2.09 -0.68
CA GLU A 127 -5.18 2.56 0.12
C GLU A 127 -5.59 3.84 0.84
N ILE A 128 -5.61 3.79 2.17
CA ILE A 128 -5.83 4.96 3.03
C ILE A 128 -4.47 5.61 3.25
N GLN A 129 -4.29 6.83 2.74
CA GLN A 129 -3.02 7.54 2.93
C GLN A 129 -2.78 7.86 4.41
N SER A 130 -1.53 8.17 4.76
CA SER A 130 -1.17 8.60 6.10
C SER A 130 -2.03 9.80 6.53
N HIS A 131 -2.59 9.72 7.74
CA HIS A 131 -3.46 10.75 8.33
C HIS A 131 -4.73 11.10 7.53
N GLU A 132 -5.18 10.21 6.65
CA GLU A 132 -6.42 10.36 5.89
C GLU A 132 -7.55 9.46 6.41
N TYR A 133 -8.76 9.74 5.95
CA TYR A 133 -9.99 9.06 6.35
C TYR A 133 -10.60 8.25 5.21
N LEU A 134 -11.31 7.18 5.56
CA LEU A 134 -12.12 6.36 4.66
C LEU A 134 -13.54 6.23 5.23
N ILE A 135 -14.53 6.60 4.41
CA ILE A 135 -15.93 6.37 4.72
C ILE A 135 -16.35 5.02 4.13
N LEU A 136 -16.77 4.11 5.00
CA LEU A 136 -17.45 2.87 4.64
C LEU A 136 -18.95 3.07 4.79
N CYS A 137 -19.66 3.09 3.66
CA CYS A 137 -21.10 3.26 3.60
C CYS A 137 -21.74 2.24 2.64
N SER A 138 -23.07 2.22 2.57
CA SER A 138 -23.77 1.41 1.56
C SER A 138 -23.51 1.95 0.15
N ASN A 139 -23.54 1.08 -0.88
CA ASN A 139 -23.36 1.51 -2.27
C ASN A 139 -24.36 2.61 -2.72
N ALA A 140 -25.54 2.69 -2.10
CA ALA A 140 -26.53 3.71 -2.41
C ALA A 140 -26.17 5.11 -1.87
N ALA A 141 -25.21 5.16 -0.93
CA ALA A 141 -24.79 6.38 -0.23
C ALA A 141 -23.48 6.96 -0.76
N VAL A 142 -22.78 6.25 -1.66
CA VAL A 142 -21.44 6.64 -2.13
C VAL A 142 -21.40 8.04 -2.74
N GLU A 143 -22.45 8.47 -3.45
CA GLU A 143 -22.51 9.81 -4.06
C GLU A 143 -22.83 10.94 -3.05
N LEU A 144 -23.07 10.61 -1.78
CA LEU A 144 -23.40 11.57 -0.73
C LEU A 144 -22.20 11.93 0.16
N TYR A 145 -21.09 11.20 0.03
CA TYR A 145 -19.85 11.33 0.81
C TYR A 145 -18.65 11.44 -0.15
#